data_AF-A0A2I0MUZ8-F1
#
_entry.id   AF-A0A2I0MUZ8-F1
#
_cell.length_a   1.000
_cell.length_b   1.000
_cell.length_c   1.000
_cell.angle_alpha   90.00
_cell.angle_beta   90.00
_cell.angle_gamma   90.00
#
_symmetry.space_group_name_H-M   'P 1'
#
loop_
_entity.id
_entity.type
_entity.pdbx_description
1 polymer ?
#
loop_
_entity_poly.entity_id
_entity_poly.type
_entity_poly.pdbx_seq_one_letter_code
_entity_poly.pdbx_strand_id
1 'polypeptide(L)'
;MSLTGKCVALSNAQFVAPQAAPDESQAIIASVQCILDREHYFVREVDRYLRHNDFLNLRKKEMLYKKWLEDVSEPLLQKIEDKMDGQSSEEIRRRNDEQLSLYLNYCKKKGFVALETYDPSEYDPFFLKTHTDRWKVSIPALQDPLLQGIQRKFIEAGVIKQCETGRPCSIREVNELSKAELPLLPLSRQHMDSIAWLKIPYLYIASEVYKTNRQKVISHKDSESQ
;
A
#
# COMPACT_ATOMS: atom_id res chain seq x y z
N MET A 1 -76.62 3.72 -50.08
CA MET A 1 -76.66 5.19 -50.04
C MET A 1 -75.31 5.71 -50.48
N SER A 2 -75.31 6.40 -51.61
CA SER A 2 -74.20 7.20 -52.11
C SER A 2 -73.85 8.31 -51.15
N LEU A 3 -72.57 8.59 -50.94
CA LEU A 3 -72.06 9.97 -50.90
C LEU A 3 -70.69 10.00 -51.56
N THR A 4 -70.70 10.63 -52.73
CA THR A 4 -69.59 10.99 -53.59
C THR A 4 -68.82 12.15 -52.98
N GLY A 5 -67.49 12.04 -52.92
CA GLY A 5 -66.58 13.15 -52.69
C GLY A 5 -65.47 13.12 -53.72
N LYS A 6 -65.65 13.82 -54.84
CA LYS A 6 -64.59 14.11 -55.80
C LYS A 6 -63.55 14.99 -55.11
N CYS A 7 -62.30 14.53 -55.01
CA CYS A 7 -61.16 15.43 -54.86
C CYS A 7 -60.41 15.48 -56.18
N VAL A 8 -60.29 16.71 -56.65
CA VAL A 8 -59.73 17.17 -57.91
C VAL A 8 -58.24 16.80 -57.98
N ALA A 9 -57.82 16.34 -59.14
CA ALA A 9 -56.42 16.16 -59.48
C ALA A 9 -55.71 17.53 -59.41
N LEU A 10 -54.85 17.71 -58.42
CA LEU A 10 -53.80 18.74 -58.45
C LEU A 10 -52.49 18.04 -58.80
N SER A 11 -52.17 18.16 -60.07
CA SER A 11 -50.82 18.31 -60.66
C SER A 11 -49.63 17.88 -59.81
N ASN A 12 -48.95 16.84 -60.31
CA ASN A 12 -47.50 16.68 -60.37
C ASN A 12 -46.68 17.81 -59.72
N ALA A 13 -46.36 17.64 -58.44
CA ALA A 13 -45.09 18.10 -57.91
C ALA A 13 -44.27 16.84 -57.65
N GLN A 14 -43.44 16.53 -58.63
CA GLN A 14 -42.43 15.50 -58.54
C GLN A 14 -41.50 15.90 -57.41
N PHE A 15 -41.72 15.35 -56.21
CA PHE A 15 -40.75 15.44 -55.14
C PHE A 15 -39.58 14.57 -55.57
N VAL A 16 -38.68 15.18 -56.34
CA VAL A 16 -37.37 14.64 -56.63
C VAL A 16 -36.69 14.58 -55.27
N ALA A 17 -36.74 13.39 -54.65
CA ALA A 17 -35.75 13.03 -53.66
C ALA A 17 -34.39 13.32 -54.32
N PRO A 18 -33.50 14.10 -53.69
CA PRO A 18 -32.15 14.22 -54.23
C PRO A 18 -31.60 12.80 -54.17
N GLN A 19 -31.48 12.17 -55.34
CA GLN A 19 -30.64 10.99 -55.51
C GLN A 19 -29.21 11.50 -55.29
N ALA A 20 -28.79 11.55 -54.02
CA ALA A 20 -27.39 11.43 -53.72
C ALA A 20 -26.96 10.12 -54.39
N ALA A 21 -25.95 10.20 -55.25
CA ALA A 21 -25.48 9.06 -56.02
C ALA A 21 -25.26 7.86 -55.07
N PRO A 22 -25.69 6.63 -55.42
CA PRO A 22 -25.52 5.46 -54.57
C PRO A 22 -24.05 5.23 -54.17
N ASP A 23 -23.13 5.76 -54.97
CA ASP A 23 -21.68 5.71 -54.82
C ASP A 23 -21.16 6.49 -53.58
N GLU A 24 -21.72 7.66 -53.28
CA GLU A 24 -21.28 8.47 -52.11
C GLU A 24 -21.71 7.84 -50.78
N SER A 25 -22.92 7.29 -50.74
CA SER A 25 -23.45 6.57 -49.57
C SER A 25 -22.64 5.29 -49.31
N GLN A 26 -22.28 4.55 -50.35
CA GLN A 26 -21.43 3.36 -50.22
C GLN A 26 -20.00 3.70 -49.78
N ALA A 27 -19.42 4.80 -50.25
CA ALA A 27 -18.10 5.26 -49.80
C ALA A 27 -18.09 5.67 -48.32
N ILE A 28 -19.16 6.33 -47.85
CA ILE A 28 -19.34 6.66 -46.42
C ILE A 28 -19.46 5.39 -45.59
N ILE A 29 -20.28 4.42 -46.01
CA ILE A 29 -20.46 3.13 -45.32
C ILE A 29 -19.13 2.37 -45.25
N ALA A 30 -18.36 2.32 -46.35
CA ALA A 30 -17.05 1.67 -46.38
C ALA A 30 -16.03 2.36 -45.44
N SER A 31 -16.07 3.69 -45.36
CA SER A 31 -15.22 4.47 -44.46
C SER A 31 -15.57 4.21 -42.99
N VAL A 32 -16.87 4.17 -42.66
CA VAL A 32 -17.34 3.82 -41.32
C VAL A 32 -16.94 2.39 -40.96
N GLN A 33 -17.07 1.44 -41.88
CA GLN A 33 -16.68 0.04 -41.65
C GLN A 33 -15.17 -0.08 -41.39
N CYS A 34 -14.34 0.64 -42.14
CA CYS A 34 -12.88 0.65 -41.93
C CYS A 34 -12.50 1.18 -40.53
N ILE A 35 -13.19 2.22 -40.05
CA ILE A 35 -13.00 2.75 -38.69
C ILE A 35 -13.40 1.69 -37.65
N LEU A 36 -14.57 1.08 -37.82
CA LEU A 36 -15.07 0.04 -36.90
C LEU A 36 -14.16 -1.20 -36.86
N ASP A 37 -13.62 -1.63 -38.00
CA ASP A 37 -12.71 -2.78 -38.08
C ASP A 37 -11.38 -2.48 -37.35
N ARG A 38 -10.89 -1.23 -37.48
CA ARG A 38 -9.69 -0.76 -36.76
C ARG A 38 -9.92 -0.69 -35.25
N GLU A 39 -11.07 -0.18 -34.82
CA GLU A 39 -11.45 -0.12 -33.40
C GLU A 39 -11.64 -1.53 -32.83
N HIS A 40 -12.33 -2.40 -33.56
CA HIS A 40 -12.52 -3.78 -33.17
C HIS A 40 -11.18 -4.52 -33.02
N TYR A 41 -10.24 -4.33 -33.95
CA TYR A 41 -8.89 -4.87 -33.82
C TYR A 41 -8.18 -4.35 -32.57
N PHE A 42 -8.24 -3.03 -32.31
CA PHE A 42 -7.63 -2.42 -31.14
C PHE A 42 -8.21 -2.99 -29.83
N VAL A 43 -9.54 -3.08 -29.71
CA VAL A 43 -10.21 -3.63 -28.53
C VAL A 43 -9.77 -5.08 -28.30
N ARG A 44 -9.69 -5.91 -29.35
CA ARG A 44 -9.21 -7.30 -29.21
C ARG A 44 -7.77 -7.39 -28.73
N GLU A 45 -6.89 -6.48 -29.16
CA GLU A 45 -5.49 -6.49 -28.75
C GLU A 45 -5.35 -6.09 -27.27
N VAL A 46 -6.10 -5.07 -26.83
CA VAL A 46 -6.17 -4.67 -25.42
C VAL A 46 -6.71 -5.82 -24.56
N ASP A 47 -7.80 -6.45 -24.99
CA ASP A 47 -8.41 -7.58 -24.31
C ASP A 47 -7.48 -8.81 -24.25
N ARG A 48 -6.69 -9.06 -25.29
CA ARG A 48 -5.62 -10.07 -25.27
C ARG A 48 -4.54 -9.73 -24.24
N TYR A 49 -4.10 -8.47 -24.19
CA TYR A 49 -3.11 -8.02 -23.22
C TYR A 49 -3.61 -8.15 -21.78
N LEU A 50 -4.85 -7.75 -21.51
CA LEU A 50 -5.46 -7.85 -20.18
C LEU A 50 -5.55 -9.31 -19.73
N ARG A 51 -6.05 -10.23 -20.57
CA ARG A 51 -6.07 -11.66 -20.26
C ARG A 51 -4.67 -12.22 -19.96
N HIS A 52 -3.68 -11.81 -20.74
CA HIS A 52 -2.30 -12.24 -20.49
C HIS A 52 -1.77 -11.72 -19.16
N ASN A 53 -2.07 -10.46 -18.81
CA ASN A 53 -1.72 -9.87 -17.54
C ASN A 53 -2.39 -10.61 -16.36
N ASP A 54 -3.68 -10.94 -16.48
CA ASP A 54 -4.42 -11.69 -15.47
C ASP A 54 -3.81 -13.08 -15.25
N PHE A 55 -3.44 -13.76 -16.34
CA PHE A 55 -2.74 -15.04 -16.27
C PHE A 55 -1.39 -14.92 -15.53
N LEU A 56 -0.58 -13.90 -15.86
CA LEU A 56 0.69 -13.65 -15.19
C LEU A 56 0.50 -13.34 -13.70
N ASN A 57 -0.52 -12.55 -13.35
CA ASN A 57 -0.86 -12.23 -11.97
C ASN A 57 -1.29 -13.48 -11.18
N LEU A 58 -2.10 -14.34 -11.79
CA LEU A 58 -2.52 -15.59 -11.18
C LEU A 58 -1.31 -16.50 -10.93
N ARG A 59 -0.42 -16.61 -11.93
CA ARG A 59 0.82 -17.39 -11.80
C ARG A 59 1.73 -16.85 -10.70
N LYS A 60 1.86 -15.53 -10.59
CA LYS A 60 2.62 -14.88 -9.51
C LYS A 60 2.04 -15.20 -8.13
N LYS A 61 0.71 -15.13 -7.97
CA LYS A 61 0.03 -15.47 -6.72
C LYS A 61 0.27 -16.94 -6.34
N GLU A 62 0.17 -17.85 -7.30
CA GLU A 62 0.45 -19.27 -7.08
C GLU A 62 1.89 -19.50 -6.59
N MET A 63 2.88 -18.87 -7.25
CA MET A 63 4.28 -19.01 -6.84
C MET A 63 4.55 -18.42 -5.45
N LEU A 64 3.94 -17.28 -5.12
CA LEU A 64 4.05 -16.70 -3.78
C LEU A 64 3.46 -17.60 -2.70
N TYR A 65 2.30 -18.21 -2.98
CA TYR A 65 1.67 -19.15 -2.07
C TYR A 65 2.55 -20.38 -1.84
N LYS A 66 3.07 -20.99 -2.91
CA LYS A 66 3.99 -22.15 -2.81
C LYS A 66 5.23 -21.80 -1.98
N LYS A 67 5.86 -20.66 -2.27
CA LYS A 67 7.02 -20.20 -1.53
C LYS A 67 6.71 -19.97 -0.05
N TRP A 68 5.57 -19.34 0.27
CA TRP A 68 5.16 -19.16 1.66
C TRP A 68 4.88 -20.49 2.36
N LEU A 69 4.29 -21.45 1.64
CA LEU A 69 3.97 -22.76 2.17
C LEU A 69 5.25 -23.51 2.56
N GLU A 70 6.23 -23.55 1.65
CA GLU A 70 7.55 -24.19 1.84
C GLU A 70 8.44 -23.45 2.85
N ASP A 71 8.55 -22.11 2.76
CA ASP A 71 9.51 -21.34 3.58
C ASP A 71 8.99 -21.03 5.00
N VAL A 72 7.66 -20.93 5.18
CA VAL A 72 7.05 -20.46 6.43
C VAL A 72 6.16 -21.51 7.06
N SER A 73 5.21 -22.07 6.31
CA SER A 73 4.16 -22.90 6.93
C SER A 73 4.67 -24.28 7.34
N GLU A 74 5.37 -24.98 6.45
CA GLU A 74 5.90 -26.32 6.71
C GLU A 74 6.93 -26.33 7.84
N PRO A 75 7.95 -25.43 7.87
CA PRO A 75 8.93 -25.42 8.95
C PRO A 75 8.32 -25.04 10.30
N LEU A 76 7.29 -24.18 10.29
CA LEU A 76 6.58 -23.81 11.50
C LEU A 76 5.77 -24.98 12.05
N LEU A 77 5.04 -25.70 11.20
CA LEU A 77 4.29 -26.89 11.58
C LEU A 77 5.22 -27.98 12.10
N GLN A 78 6.30 -28.27 11.37
CA GLN A 78 7.31 -29.25 11.79
C GLN A 78 7.88 -28.91 13.17
N LYS A 79 8.21 -27.64 13.42
CA LYS A 79 8.76 -27.21 14.72
C LYS A 79 7.74 -27.34 15.86
N ILE A 80 6.44 -27.21 15.58
CA ILE A 80 5.38 -27.47 16.56
C ILE A 80 5.30 -28.96 16.83
N GLU A 81 5.26 -29.78 15.79
CA GLU A 81 5.22 -31.25 15.87
C GLU A 81 6.43 -31.80 16.62
N ASP A 82 7.65 -31.41 16.25
CA ASP A 82 8.89 -31.78 16.95
C ASP A 82 8.86 -31.41 18.44
N LYS A 83 8.22 -30.28 18.80
CA LYS A 83 8.05 -29.87 20.20
C LYS A 83 6.97 -30.64 20.94
N MET A 84 5.95 -31.13 20.23
CA MET A 84 4.93 -32.01 20.80
C MET A 84 5.50 -33.41 21.00
N ASP A 85 6.16 -33.96 19.98
CA ASP A 85 6.74 -35.31 19.97
C ASP A 85 8.00 -35.43 20.82
N GLY A 86 8.79 -34.35 20.92
CA GLY A 86 9.94 -34.29 21.82
C GLY A 86 9.58 -34.31 23.31
N GLN A 87 8.30 -34.17 23.67
CA GLN A 87 7.86 -34.34 25.05
C GLN A 87 7.55 -35.80 25.31
N SER A 88 8.30 -36.42 26.23
CA SER A 88 7.97 -37.76 26.69
C SER A 88 6.53 -37.83 27.19
N SER A 89 5.81 -38.88 26.80
CA SER A 89 4.47 -39.19 27.29
C SER A 89 4.42 -39.19 28.83
N GLU A 90 5.49 -39.62 29.48
CA GLU A 90 5.61 -39.61 30.94
C GLU A 90 5.68 -38.19 31.54
N GLU A 91 6.35 -37.27 30.85
CA GLU A 91 6.46 -35.87 31.25
C GLU A 91 5.11 -35.14 31.07
N ILE A 92 4.37 -35.47 30.01
CA ILE A 92 2.99 -34.99 29.81
C ILE A 92 2.09 -35.52 30.93
N ARG A 93 2.19 -36.82 31.25
CA ARG A 93 1.41 -37.43 32.33
C ARG A 93 1.73 -36.80 33.68
N ARG A 94 3.02 -36.59 34.01
CA ARG A 94 3.44 -35.95 35.26
C ARG A 94 2.84 -34.55 35.40
N ARG A 95 2.86 -33.73 34.35
CA ARG A 95 2.24 -32.39 34.37
C ARG A 95 0.73 -32.47 34.57
N ASN A 96 0.05 -33.41 33.92
CA ASN A 96 -1.38 -33.61 34.10
C ASN A 96 -1.71 -34.03 35.53
N ASP A 97 -0.93 -34.95 36.11
CA ASP A 97 -1.08 -35.40 37.49
C ASP A 97 -0.82 -34.26 38.49
N GLU A 98 0.22 -33.45 38.25
CA GLU A 98 0.51 -32.24 39.03
C GLU A 98 -0.67 -31.25 38.97
N GLN A 99 -1.19 -30.94 37.78
CA GLN A 99 -2.34 -30.04 37.62
C GLN A 99 -3.61 -30.59 38.30
N LEU A 100 -3.86 -31.90 38.18
CA LEU A 100 -4.97 -32.56 38.85
C LEU A 100 -4.81 -32.49 40.38
N SER A 101 -3.60 -32.69 40.89
CA SER A 101 -3.32 -32.60 42.33
C SER A 101 -3.57 -31.18 42.86
N LEU A 102 -3.17 -30.15 42.10
CA LEU A 102 -3.42 -28.75 42.42
C LEU A 102 -4.92 -28.43 42.43
N TYR A 103 -5.66 -28.93 41.43
CA TYR A 103 -7.10 -28.78 41.35
C TYR A 103 -7.81 -29.44 42.55
N LEU A 104 -7.47 -30.68 42.88
CA LEU A 104 -8.05 -31.39 44.02
C LEU A 104 -7.73 -30.68 45.35
N ASN A 105 -6.53 -30.12 45.50
CA ASN A 105 -6.17 -29.33 46.67
C ASN A 105 -6.99 -28.03 46.74
N TYR A 106 -7.11 -27.32 45.62
CA TYR A 106 -7.96 -26.12 45.50
C TYR A 106 -9.41 -26.41 45.89
N CYS A 107 -10.03 -27.46 45.34
CA CYS A 107 -11.40 -27.85 45.70
C CYS A 107 -11.54 -28.19 47.18
N LYS A 108 -10.58 -28.92 47.77
CA LYS A 108 -10.57 -29.23 49.20
C LYS A 108 -10.48 -27.98 50.08
N LYS A 109 -9.70 -26.98 49.65
CA LYS A 109 -9.50 -25.73 50.40
C LYS A 109 -10.69 -24.77 50.27
N LYS A 110 -11.32 -24.72 49.09
CA LYS A 110 -12.38 -23.75 48.77
C LYS A 110 -13.77 -24.16 49.25
N GLY A 111 -14.05 -25.46 49.33
CA GLY A 111 -15.39 -25.95 49.67
C GLY A 111 -16.37 -25.89 48.49
N PHE A 112 -17.68 -25.87 48.76
CA PHE A 112 -18.70 -25.84 47.71
C PHE A 112 -18.85 -24.41 47.14
N VAL A 113 -18.70 -24.28 45.83
CA VAL A 113 -18.78 -23.00 45.12
C VAL A 113 -20.04 -23.03 44.26
N ALA A 114 -21.00 -22.15 44.56
CA ALA A 114 -22.14 -21.95 43.69
C ALA A 114 -21.66 -21.35 42.37
N LEU A 115 -22.13 -21.89 41.24
CA LEU A 115 -21.72 -21.47 39.90
C LEU A 115 -22.12 -20.01 39.58
N GLU A 116 -23.00 -19.41 40.40
CA GLU A 116 -23.55 -18.07 40.21
C GLU A 116 -22.62 -16.94 40.66
N THR A 117 -21.63 -17.21 41.52
CA THR A 117 -20.68 -16.19 41.99
C THR A 117 -19.39 -16.26 41.17
N TYR A 118 -19.31 -15.44 40.12
CA TYR A 118 -18.07 -15.22 39.38
C TYR A 118 -17.15 -14.28 40.18
N ASP A 119 -16.02 -14.79 40.66
CA ASP A 119 -14.95 -13.98 41.23
C ASP A 119 -13.85 -13.75 40.16
N PRO A 120 -13.68 -12.52 39.65
CA PRO A 120 -12.64 -12.20 38.66
C PRO A 120 -11.21 -12.46 39.16
N SER A 121 -11.00 -12.52 40.48
CA SER A 121 -9.68 -12.84 41.05
C SER A 121 -9.36 -14.34 40.99
N GLU A 122 -10.38 -15.19 40.87
CA GLU A 122 -10.24 -16.65 40.77
C GLU A 122 -10.31 -17.14 39.33
N TYR A 123 -11.12 -16.50 38.50
CA TYR A 123 -11.23 -16.79 37.08
C TYR A 123 -10.74 -15.58 36.28
N ASP A 124 -9.43 -15.49 36.12
CA ASP A 124 -8.82 -14.59 35.16
C ASP A 124 -8.54 -15.37 33.85
N PRO A 125 -9.27 -15.11 32.75
CA PRO A 125 -9.07 -15.79 31.47
C PRO A 125 -7.67 -15.51 30.88
N PHE A 126 -6.90 -14.57 31.43
CA PHE A 126 -5.53 -14.26 31.05
C PHE A 126 -4.48 -14.80 32.04
N PHE A 127 -4.87 -15.58 33.05
CA PHE A 127 -3.97 -16.10 34.10
C PHE A 127 -2.97 -17.18 33.62
N LEU A 128 -2.86 -17.44 32.32
CA LEU A 128 -1.80 -18.28 31.76
C LEU A 128 -0.44 -17.56 31.86
N LYS A 129 0.09 -17.43 33.09
CA LYS A 129 1.51 -17.26 33.40
C LYS A 129 2.23 -18.61 33.25
N THR A 130 1.99 -19.32 32.17
CA THR A 130 2.73 -20.53 31.84
C THR A 130 4.04 -20.11 31.19
N HIS A 131 5.08 -19.97 32.03
CA HIS A 131 6.47 -19.73 31.62
C HIS A 131 6.62 -18.72 30.47
N THR A 132 6.61 -17.43 30.80
CA THR A 132 6.97 -16.34 29.87
C THR A 132 8.29 -16.59 29.12
N ASP A 133 9.15 -17.47 29.63
CA ASP A 133 10.43 -17.85 29.01
C ASP A 133 10.29 -18.86 27.87
N ARG A 134 9.18 -19.63 27.78
CA ARG A 134 8.95 -20.63 26.72
C ARG A 134 8.50 -20.00 25.38
N TRP A 135 7.93 -18.79 25.43
CA TRP A 135 7.33 -18.10 24.29
C TRP A 135 7.93 -16.72 24.00
N LYS A 136 9.12 -16.40 24.54
CA LYS A 136 9.89 -15.25 24.07
C LYS A 136 10.41 -15.54 22.66
N VAL A 137 9.54 -15.29 21.68
CA VAL A 137 9.93 -15.22 20.28
C VAL A 137 10.70 -13.91 20.13
N SER A 138 12.03 -14.01 20.03
CA SER A 138 12.83 -12.88 19.57
C SER A 138 12.49 -12.66 18.10
N ILE A 139 11.61 -11.70 17.83
CA ILE A 139 11.36 -11.25 16.47
C ILE A 139 12.67 -10.59 16.01
N PRO A 140 13.34 -11.10 14.96
CA PRO A 140 14.50 -10.42 14.42
C PRO A 140 14.08 -9.01 14.00
N ALA A 141 14.97 -8.03 14.18
CA ALA A 141 14.70 -6.67 13.76
C ALA A 141 14.19 -6.68 12.31
N LEU A 142 13.00 -6.12 12.08
CA LEU A 142 12.35 -6.09 10.78
C LEU A 142 13.33 -5.47 9.77
N GLN A 143 13.85 -6.29 8.86
CA GLN A 143 14.70 -5.80 7.77
C GLN A 143 13.80 -5.19 6.70
N ASP A 144 13.35 -3.97 6.95
CA ASP A 144 12.62 -3.20 5.96
C ASP A 144 13.59 -2.77 4.84
N PRO A 145 13.36 -3.19 3.58
CA PRO A 145 14.17 -2.77 2.44
C PRO A 145 14.26 -1.24 2.28
N LEU A 146 13.22 -0.50 2.70
CA LEU A 146 13.18 0.96 2.66
C LEU A 146 14.09 1.60 3.72
N LEU A 147 14.27 0.94 4.86
CA LEU A 147 15.13 1.42 5.95
C LEU A 147 16.59 1.00 5.80
N GLN A 148 16.87 0.00 4.95
CA GLN A 148 18.23 -0.51 4.75
C GLN A 148 19.20 0.57 4.25
N GLY A 149 18.74 1.49 3.40
CA GLY A 149 19.54 2.61 2.92
C GLY A 149 19.87 3.62 4.03
N ILE A 150 18.90 3.87 4.92
CA ILE A 150 19.07 4.78 6.06
C ILE A 150 20.05 4.18 7.07
N GLN A 151 19.94 2.89 7.35
CA GLN A 151 20.84 2.19 8.27
C GLN A 151 22.29 2.18 7.77
N ARG A 152 22.52 1.95 6.47
CA ARG A 152 23.86 2.02 5.86
C ARG A 152 24.48 3.41 6.04
N LYS A 153 23.73 4.48 5.77
CA LYS A 153 24.19 5.86 5.98
C LYS A 153 24.59 6.14 7.42
N PHE A 154 23.83 5.66 8.40
CA PHE A 154 24.18 5.83 9.81
C PHE A 154 25.44 5.07 10.21
N ILE A 155 25.66 3.87 9.65
CA ILE A 155 26.88 3.11 9.89
C ILE A 155 28.08 3.84 9.29
N GLU A 156 27.99 4.28 8.02
CA GLU A 156 29.03 5.05 7.35
C GLU A 156 29.37 6.34 8.11
N ALA A 157 28.36 7.11 8.51
CA ALA A 157 28.54 8.33 9.30
C ALA A 157 29.16 8.05 10.68
N GLY A 158 28.78 6.95 11.33
CA GLY A 158 29.37 6.52 12.60
C GLY A 158 30.85 6.15 12.46
N VAL A 159 31.23 5.46 11.38
CA VAL A 159 32.63 5.13 11.08
C VAL A 159 33.45 6.39 10.85
N ILE A 160 32.93 7.35 10.08
CA ILE A 160 33.60 8.65 9.83
C ILE A 160 33.81 9.39 11.15
N LYS A 161 32.76 9.52 11.98
CA LYS A 161 32.84 10.20 13.27
C LYS A 161 33.80 9.51 14.25
N GLN A 162 33.88 8.18 14.22
CA GLN A 162 34.84 7.42 15.01
C GLN A 162 36.29 7.67 14.54
N CYS A 163 36.53 7.82 13.24
CA CYS A 163 37.84 8.21 12.72
C CYS A 163 38.22 9.64 13.13
N GLU A 164 37.25 10.56 13.20
CA GLU A 164 37.48 11.94 13.64
C GLU A 164 37.73 12.07 15.15
N THR A 165 36.97 11.33 15.96
CA THR A 165 36.95 11.48 17.43
C THR A 165 37.78 10.43 18.18
N GLY A 166 38.20 9.37 17.50
CA GLY A 166 38.95 8.25 18.09
C GLY A 166 38.14 7.38 19.05
N ARG A 167 36.81 7.55 19.13
CA ARG A 167 35.93 6.76 20.02
C ARG A 167 34.79 6.11 19.22
N PRO A 168 34.34 4.90 19.60
CA PRO A 168 33.19 4.28 18.98
C PRO A 168 31.93 5.11 19.28
N CYS A 169 31.23 5.54 18.23
CA CYS A 169 29.97 6.30 18.34
C CYS A 169 28.77 5.35 18.27
N SER A 170 27.80 5.53 19.16
CA SER A 170 26.52 4.81 19.11
C SER A 170 25.64 5.34 17.97
N ILE A 171 24.81 4.46 17.39
CA ILE A 171 23.86 4.86 16.34
C ILE A 171 22.90 5.97 16.80
N ARG A 172 22.60 6.02 18.11
CA ARG A 172 21.77 7.08 18.70
C ARG A 172 22.49 8.42 18.69
N GLU A 173 23.78 8.43 19.00
CA GLU A 173 24.61 9.65 19.02
C GLU A 173 24.79 10.20 17.60
N VAL A 174 25.06 9.33 16.63
CA VAL A 174 25.16 9.72 15.21
C VAL A 174 23.83 10.25 14.69
N ASN A 175 22.70 9.66 15.12
CA ASN A 175 21.37 10.15 14.76
C ASN A 175 21.09 11.54 15.34
N GLU A 176 21.37 11.78 16.62
CA GLU A 176 21.21 13.11 17.21
C GLU A 176 22.10 14.16 16.56
N LEU A 177 23.36 13.82 16.21
CA LEU A 177 24.24 14.71 15.46
C LEU A 177 23.67 15.00 14.05
N SER A 178 23.18 14.00 13.34
CA SER A 178 22.58 14.19 12.01
C SER A 178 21.30 15.04 12.02
N LYS A 179 20.54 15.04 13.13
CA LYS A 179 19.39 15.91 13.33
C LYS A 179 19.80 17.36 13.62
N ALA A 180 20.95 17.56 14.25
CA ALA A 180 21.52 18.89 14.49
C ALA A 180 22.13 19.48 13.20
N GLU A 181 22.62 18.62 12.31
CA GLU A 181 23.34 18.98 11.07
C GLU A 181 22.45 18.97 9.82
N LEU A 182 21.11 19.01 9.98
CA LEU A 182 20.17 18.98 8.87
C LEU A 182 20.62 19.97 7.77
N PRO A 183 20.62 19.54 6.48
CA PRO A 183 21.01 20.43 5.41
C PRO A 183 20.12 21.67 5.49
N LEU A 184 20.74 22.85 5.30
CA LEU A 184 20.02 24.09 5.08
C LEU A 184 19.16 23.90 3.82
N LEU A 185 17.95 23.35 4.00
CA LEU A 185 16.94 23.33 2.96
C LEU A 185 16.77 24.77 2.50
N PRO A 186 16.54 25.00 1.19
CA PRO A 186 16.37 26.36 0.69
C PRO A 186 15.37 27.08 1.59
N LEU A 187 15.81 28.19 2.19
CA LEU A 187 15.17 29.04 3.21
C LEU A 187 13.75 29.47 2.81
N SER A 188 12.83 28.51 2.70
CA SER A 188 11.63 28.71 1.88
C SER A 188 10.39 28.98 2.70
N ARG A 189 10.38 28.77 4.03
CA ARG A 189 9.30 29.19 4.98
C ARG A 189 9.46 28.77 6.45
N GLN A 190 10.53 28.06 6.83
CA GLN A 190 10.62 27.40 8.14
C GLN A 190 10.71 28.34 9.36
N HIS A 191 11.07 29.61 9.17
CA HIS A 191 11.15 30.62 10.25
C HIS A 191 9.98 31.62 10.26
N MET A 192 8.92 31.37 9.49
CA MET A 192 7.76 32.26 9.49
C MET A 192 6.81 31.93 10.63
N ASP A 193 6.40 32.96 11.37
CA ASP A 193 5.34 32.83 12.37
C ASP A 193 4.02 32.39 11.72
N SER A 194 3.24 31.63 12.49
CA SER A 194 1.93 31.07 12.12
C SER A 194 0.97 32.14 11.54
N ILE A 195 0.97 33.35 12.12
CA ILE A 195 0.15 34.46 11.63
C ILE A 195 0.68 35.06 10.33
N ALA A 196 2.01 35.10 10.16
CA ALA A 196 2.61 35.53 8.91
C ALA A 196 2.34 34.54 7.76
N TRP A 197 2.19 33.24 8.09
CA TRP A 197 1.86 32.18 7.15
C TRP A 197 0.47 32.35 6.52
N LEU A 198 -0.52 32.73 7.33
CA LEU A 198 -1.90 32.96 6.88
C LEU A 198 -2.03 34.20 5.98
N LYS A 199 -1.09 35.14 6.06
CA LYS A 199 -1.06 36.35 5.23
C LYS A 199 -0.46 36.11 3.84
N ILE A 200 0.00 34.90 3.53
CA ILE A 200 0.62 34.59 2.26
C ILE A 200 -0.46 34.41 1.17
N PRO A 201 -0.38 35.12 0.04
CA PRO A 201 -1.32 34.96 -1.07
C PRO A 201 -1.31 33.52 -1.63
N TYR A 202 -2.47 32.96 -1.93
CA TYR A 202 -2.63 31.58 -2.42
C TYR A 202 -1.79 31.24 -3.67
N LEU A 203 -1.52 32.24 -4.52
CA LEU A 203 -0.74 32.08 -5.76
C LEU A 203 0.79 32.15 -5.53
N TYR A 204 1.24 32.36 -4.30
CA TYR A 204 2.63 32.60 -3.95
C TYR A 204 3.38 31.29 -3.64
N ILE A 205 3.58 30.47 -4.68
CA ILE A 205 4.32 29.19 -4.62
C ILE A 205 5.83 29.40 -4.81
N ALA A 206 6.25 30.50 -5.45
CA ALA A 206 7.65 30.80 -5.69
C ALA A 206 8.32 31.44 -4.46
N SER A 207 9.45 30.87 -4.02
CA SER A 207 10.35 31.47 -3.03
C SER A 207 10.80 32.88 -3.47
N GLU A 208 11.07 33.80 -2.53
CA GLU A 208 11.69 35.12 -2.80
C GLU A 208 13.01 34.98 -3.58
N VAL A 209 13.71 33.85 -3.44
CA VAL A 209 14.91 33.49 -4.22
C VAL A 209 14.59 33.31 -5.72
N TYR A 210 13.42 32.76 -6.04
CA TYR A 210 12.96 32.60 -7.43
C TYR A 210 12.54 33.94 -8.05
N LYS A 211 11.93 34.84 -7.26
CA LYS A 211 11.62 36.21 -7.71
C LYS A 211 12.88 36.99 -8.03
N THR A 212 13.87 37.00 -7.14
CA THR A 212 15.13 37.70 -7.35
C THR A 212 15.89 37.16 -8.56
N ASN A 213 15.93 35.84 -8.77
CA ASN A 213 16.52 35.26 -9.98
C ASN A 213 15.74 35.65 -11.25
N ARG A 214 14.41 35.66 -11.21
CA ARG A 214 13.59 36.11 -12.35
C ARG A 214 13.81 37.59 -12.66
N GLN A 215 13.89 38.43 -11.63
CA GLN A 215 14.19 39.86 -11.79
C GLN A 215 15.57 40.09 -12.41
N LYS A 216 16.59 39.33 -12.00
CA LYS A 216 17.94 39.38 -12.58
C LYS A 216 17.96 38.97 -14.05
N VAL A 217 17.19 37.95 -14.42
CA VAL A 217 17.07 37.50 -15.82
C VAL A 217 16.34 38.54 -16.67
N ILE A 218 15.33 39.20 -16.12
CA ILE A 218 14.62 40.28 -16.81
C ILE A 218 15.54 41.50 -16.98
N SER A 219 16.25 41.92 -15.93
CA SER A 219 17.19 43.03 -16.03
C SER A 219 18.34 42.75 -17.02
N HIS A 220 18.78 41.50 -17.16
CA HIS A 220 19.80 41.11 -18.14
C HIS A 220 19.33 41.29 -19.58
N LYS A 221 18.06 40.97 -19.87
CA LYS A 221 17.45 41.13 -21.20
C LYS A 221 17.30 42.60 -21.61
N ASP A 222 17.02 43.47 -20.64
CA ASP A 222 16.86 44.90 -20.89
C ASP A 222 18.22 45.57 -21.17
N SER A 223 19.32 45.07 -20.60
CA SER A 223 20.69 45.52 -20.91
C SER A 223 21.30 44.96 -22.20
N GLU A 224 20.74 43.89 -22.78
CA GLU A 224 21.14 43.36 -24.09
C GLU A 224 20.35 43.98 -25.26
N SER A 225 19.37 44.84 -24.96
CA SER A 225 18.48 45.45 -25.95
C SER A 225 18.76 46.95 -26.19
N GLN A 226 19.93 47.45 -25.77
CA GLN A 226 20.44 48.81 -26.04
C GLN A 226 21.72 48.78 -26.87
#